data_AF-A0A654U282-F1
#
_entry.id   AF-A0A654U282-F1
#
_cell.length_a   1.000
_cell.length_b   1.000
_cell.length_c   1.000
_cell.angle_alpha   90.00
_cell.angle_beta   90.00
_cell.angle_gamma   90.00
#
_symmetry.space_group_name_H-M   'P 1'
#
loop_
_entity.id
_entity.type
_entity.pdbx_description
1 polymer ?
#
loop_
_entity_poly.entity_id
_entity_poly.type
_entity_poly.pdbx_seq_one_letter_code
_entity_poly.pdbx_strand_id
1 'polypeptide(L)'
;MPLPAGLQQFLNTLPNLGIGNQGNANLGGGNTGSGNIGNGNKGSSNLGGGNIGNNNIGSGNRGSDNFGAGNVGTGNIGFGNQGPIDVNLLATPGQNNVGLGNIGNNNMGFGNTGDANTGGGNTGNGNIGGGNTGNNNFGFGNTGNNNIGIGLTGNNQMGINLAGLLNSGSGNIGIGNSGTNNIGLFNSGSGNIGVFNTGANTLVPGDLNNLGVGNSGNANIGFGNAGVLNTGFGNASILNTGLGNAGELNTGFGNAGFVNTGFDNSGNVNTGNGNSGNINTGSWNAGNVNTGFGIITDSGLTNSGFGNTGTDVSGFFNTPTGPLAVDVSGFFNTASGGTVINGQTSGIGNIGVPGTLFGSVRSGLNTGLFNMGTAISGLFNLRQLLG
;
A
#
# COMPACT_ATOMS: atom_id res chain seq x y z
N MET A 1 22.58 37.70 -62.73
CA MET A 1 23.27 38.65 -63.64
C MET A 1 24.55 39.09 -62.97
N PRO A 2 25.70 39.15 -63.66
CA PRO A 2 26.91 39.75 -63.10
C PRO A 2 26.68 41.25 -62.86
N LEU A 3 27.29 41.79 -61.79
CA LEU A 3 27.24 43.23 -61.52
C LEU A 3 28.04 43.99 -62.60
N PRO A 4 27.58 45.18 -63.04
CA PRO A 4 28.38 46.03 -63.91
C PRO A 4 29.74 46.35 -63.27
N ALA A 5 30.83 46.28 -64.05
CA ALA A 5 32.20 46.37 -63.51
C ALA A 5 32.45 47.65 -62.68
N GLY A 6 31.90 48.79 -63.10
CA GLY A 6 32.01 50.06 -62.35
C GLY A 6 31.31 50.03 -60.99
N LEU A 7 30.20 49.29 -60.85
CA LEU A 7 29.53 49.09 -59.57
C LEU A 7 30.35 48.16 -58.66
N GLN A 8 30.93 47.10 -59.21
CA GLN A 8 31.80 46.20 -58.45
C GLN A 8 33.07 46.92 -57.96
N GLN A 9 33.66 47.79 -58.78
CA GLN A 9 34.78 48.65 -58.39
C GLN A 9 34.36 49.62 -57.28
N PHE A 10 33.24 50.32 -57.42
CA PHE A 10 32.73 51.27 -56.41
C PHE A 10 32.53 50.59 -55.05
N LEU A 11 31.88 49.42 -55.02
CA LEU A 11 31.66 48.65 -53.79
C LEU A 11 32.98 48.24 -53.11
N ASN A 12 33.98 47.84 -53.90
CA ASN A 12 35.32 47.51 -53.39
C ASN A 12 36.08 48.72 -52.81
N THR A 13 35.72 49.95 -53.21
CA THR A 13 36.33 51.20 -52.73
C THR A 13 35.57 51.90 -51.59
N LEU A 14 34.50 51.30 -51.06
CA LEU A 14 33.74 51.90 -49.95
C LEU A 14 34.64 52.12 -48.71
N PRO A 15 34.62 53.31 -48.10
CA PRO A 15 35.55 53.66 -47.02
C PRO A 15 35.27 52.84 -45.75
N ASN A 16 36.30 52.70 -44.92
CA ASN A 16 36.15 52.25 -43.53
C ASN A 16 36.01 53.48 -42.61
N LEU A 17 35.13 53.40 -41.61
CA LEU A 17 34.96 54.43 -40.58
C LEU A 17 35.42 53.89 -39.23
N GLY A 18 36.60 54.33 -38.79
CA GLY A 18 37.24 53.96 -37.52
C GLY A 18 38.65 53.36 -37.70
N ILE A 19 39.33 53.12 -36.58
CA ILE A 19 40.78 52.85 -36.55
C ILE A 19 41.09 51.36 -36.78
N GLY A 20 42.14 51.07 -37.56
CA GLY A 20 42.69 49.71 -37.69
C GLY A 20 41.89 48.75 -38.57
N ASN A 21 40.93 49.25 -39.34
CA ASN A 21 40.15 48.42 -40.28
C ASN A 21 40.98 48.06 -41.53
N GLN A 22 40.86 46.81 -41.99
CA GLN A 22 41.46 46.27 -43.21
C GLN A 22 40.36 45.74 -44.14
N GLY A 23 40.32 46.18 -45.40
CA GLY A 23 39.25 45.90 -46.35
C GLY A 23 38.37 47.12 -46.61
N ASN A 24 37.06 46.95 -46.81
CA ASN A 24 36.13 48.00 -47.26
C ASN A 24 34.79 48.00 -46.51
N ALA A 25 34.12 49.15 -46.48
CA ALA A 25 32.79 49.34 -45.87
C ALA A 25 32.66 48.95 -44.38
N ASN A 26 33.76 48.92 -43.61
CA ASN A 26 33.71 48.56 -42.19
C ASN A 26 33.40 49.79 -41.30
N LEU A 27 32.57 49.62 -40.28
CA LEU A 27 32.20 50.64 -39.28
C LEU A 27 32.63 50.17 -37.89
N GLY A 28 33.45 50.95 -37.20
CA GLY A 28 34.04 50.61 -35.89
C GLY A 28 35.55 50.35 -35.99
N GLY A 29 36.13 49.57 -35.08
CA GLY A 29 37.59 49.43 -34.94
C GLY A 29 38.13 48.01 -35.14
N GLY A 30 39.29 47.89 -35.79
CA GLY A 30 40.06 46.63 -35.87
C GLY A 30 39.39 45.50 -36.67
N ASN A 31 38.48 45.82 -37.60
CA ASN A 31 37.82 44.80 -38.42
C ASN A 31 38.69 44.40 -39.63
N THR A 32 38.68 43.14 -40.02
CA THR A 32 39.38 42.61 -41.21
C THR A 32 38.39 41.91 -42.14
N GLY A 33 38.15 42.48 -43.32
CA GLY A 33 37.20 41.97 -44.32
C GLY A 33 36.27 43.08 -44.82
N SER A 34 35.03 42.74 -45.17
CA SER A 34 34.10 43.71 -45.80
C SER A 34 32.77 43.86 -45.06
N GLY A 35 32.28 45.09 -44.94
CA GLY A 35 30.92 45.37 -44.46
C GLY A 35 30.64 45.04 -42.99
N ASN A 36 31.67 44.95 -42.12
CA ASN A 36 31.46 44.67 -40.70
C ASN A 36 31.03 45.93 -39.93
N ILE A 37 30.16 45.77 -38.92
CA ILE A 37 29.72 46.82 -38.00
C ILE A 37 30.08 46.39 -36.57
N GLY A 38 30.89 47.20 -35.89
CA GLY A 38 31.39 46.93 -34.54
C GLY A 38 32.90 46.75 -34.50
N ASN A 39 33.42 45.92 -33.60
CA ASN A 39 34.85 45.90 -33.28
C ASN A 39 35.48 44.51 -33.38
N GLY A 40 36.68 44.42 -33.96
CA GLY A 40 37.52 43.22 -33.93
C GLY A 40 36.99 42.02 -34.73
N ASN A 41 36.10 42.24 -35.71
CA ASN A 41 35.55 41.16 -36.52
C ASN A 41 36.54 40.75 -37.65
N LYS A 42 36.64 39.45 -37.95
CA LYS A 42 37.46 38.90 -39.04
C LYS A 42 36.61 38.06 -39.98
N GLY A 43 36.40 38.56 -41.19
CA GLY A 43 35.46 38.05 -42.19
C GLY A 43 34.54 39.17 -42.66
N SER A 44 33.37 38.85 -43.20
CA SER A 44 32.48 39.85 -43.83
C SER A 44 31.08 39.88 -43.22
N SER A 45 30.44 41.05 -43.30
CA SER A 45 29.03 41.28 -42.93
C SER A 45 28.68 40.95 -41.47
N ASN A 46 29.64 40.99 -40.55
CA ASN A 46 29.37 40.73 -39.12
C ASN A 46 28.83 42.00 -38.43
N LEU A 47 27.88 41.84 -37.52
CA LEU A 47 27.33 42.89 -36.66
C LEU A 47 27.62 42.56 -35.19
N GLY A 48 28.49 43.35 -34.54
CA GLY A 48 28.86 43.20 -33.14
C GLY A 48 30.38 43.06 -32.94
N GLY A 49 30.82 42.23 -32.00
CA GLY A 49 32.20 42.24 -31.50
C GLY A 49 32.95 40.91 -31.59
N GLY A 50 34.16 40.91 -32.15
CA GLY A 50 35.08 39.77 -32.06
C GLY A 50 34.65 38.50 -32.79
N ASN A 51 33.80 38.62 -33.83
CA ASN A 51 33.36 37.47 -34.61
C ASN A 51 34.42 37.04 -35.64
N ILE A 52 34.55 35.74 -35.90
CA ILE A 52 35.49 35.15 -36.89
C ILE A 52 34.69 34.31 -37.88
N GLY A 53 34.56 34.77 -39.12
CA GLY A 53 33.74 34.21 -40.18
C GLY A 53 32.75 35.25 -40.70
N ASN A 54 31.64 34.83 -41.32
CA ASN A 54 30.76 35.74 -42.07
C ASN A 54 29.35 35.84 -41.50
N ASN A 55 28.67 36.97 -41.72
CA ASN A 55 27.25 37.18 -41.41
C ASN A 55 26.83 36.95 -39.93
N ASN A 56 27.76 36.97 -38.97
CA ASN A 56 27.41 36.74 -37.57
C ASN A 56 26.80 38.00 -36.94
N ILE A 57 25.77 37.83 -36.11
CA ILE A 57 25.13 38.89 -35.32
C ILE A 57 25.36 38.61 -33.83
N GLY A 58 25.97 39.55 -33.12
CA GLY A 58 26.34 39.44 -31.71
C GLY A 58 27.86 39.36 -31.52
N SER A 59 28.35 38.54 -30.58
CA SER A 59 29.75 38.66 -30.12
C SER A 59 30.48 37.34 -29.92
N GLY A 60 31.75 37.28 -30.34
CA GLY A 60 32.65 36.16 -30.08
C GLY A 60 32.28 34.87 -30.83
N ASN A 61 31.47 34.94 -31.88
CA ASN A 61 31.10 33.77 -32.67
C ASN A 61 32.25 33.35 -33.62
N ARG A 62 32.40 32.05 -33.86
CA ARG A 62 33.38 31.47 -34.80
C ARG A 62 32.66 30.57 -35.82
N GLY A 63 32.82 30.88 -37.10
CA GLY A 63 32.05 30.32 -38.20
C GLY A 63 31.08 31.37 -38.77
N SER A 64 29.99 30.95 -39.39
CA SER A 64 29.14 31.86 -40.18
C SER A 64 27.67 31.83 -39.78
N ASP A 65 26.95 32.92 -40.06
CA ASP A 65 25.49 33.01 -39.95
C ASP A 65 24.95 32.75 -38.53
N ASN A 66 25.78 32.91 -37.48
CA ASN A 66 25.37 32.70 -36.09
C ASN A 66 24.71 33.97 -35.51
N PHE A 67 23.68 33.80 -34.69
CA PHE A 67 23.00 34.86 -33.94
C PHE A 67 23.19 34.67 -32.43
N GLY A 68 23.66 35.67 -31.72
CA GLY A 68 23.93 35.62 -30.28
C GLY A 68 25.44 35.63 -29.98
N ALA A 69 25.91 34.87 -28.98
CA ALA A 69 27.31 35.00 -28.56
C ALA A 69 28.03 33.68 -28.20
N GLY A 70 29.32 33.64 -28.52
CA GLY A 70 30.21 32.51 -28.21
C GLY A 70 29.91 31.23 -28.97
N ASN A 71 29.13 31.27 -30.05
CA ASN A 71 28.81 30.08 -30.83
C ASN A 71 29.98 29.66 -31.74
N VAL A 72 30.15 28.36 -31.95
CA VAL A 72 31.22 27.77 -32.78
C VAL A 72 30.60 26.79 -33.80
N GLY A 73 30.42 27.28 -35.03
CA GLY A 73 29.77 26.54 -36.11
C GLY A 73 29.05 27.45 -37.09
N THR A 74 28.01 26.94 -37.75
CA THR A 74 27.21 27.69 -38.71
C THR A 74 25.73 27.71 -38.33
N GLY A 75 25.07 28.87 -38.48
CA GLY A 75 23.62 28.99 -38.30
C GLY A 75 23.11 28.81 -36.87
N ASN A 76 23.97 28.87 -35.85
CA ASN A 76 23.55 28.68 -34.46
C ASN A 76 22.88 29.94 -33.91
N ILE A 77 21.82 29.77 -33.11
CA ILE A 77 21.05 30.85 -32.49
C ILE A 77 21.12 30.71 -30.96
N GLY A 78 21.55 31.75 -30.27
CA GLY A 78 21.68 31.78 -28.80
C GLY A 78 23.12 31.85 -28.34
N PHE A 79 23.48 31.07 -27.32
CA PHE A 79 24.74 31.26 -26.59
C PHE A 79 25.54 29.97 -26.42
N GLY A 80 26.84 30.03 -26.74
CA GLY A 80 27.79 28.95 -26.45
C GLY A 80 27.49 27.61 -27.14
N ASN A 81 26.74 27.60 -28.24
CA ASN A 81 26.50 26.37 -28.99
C ASN A 81 27.74 26.00 -29.83
N GLN A 82 28.06 24.72 -29.91
CA GLN A 82 29.24 24.20 -30.60
C GLN A 82 28.87 22.97 -31.45
N GLY A 83 29.65 22.67 -32.49
CA GLY A 83 29.56 21.42 -33.23
C GLY A 83 30.01 20.18 -32.46
N PRO A 84 29.92 18.99 -33.10
CA PRO A 84 30.46 17.76 -32.53
C PRO A 84 31.94 17.93 -32.16
N ILE A 85 32.30 17.51 -30.95
CA ILE A 85 33.70 17.46 -30.51
C ILE A 85 34.30 16.17 -31.07
N ASP A 86 34.80 16.23 -32.30
CA ASP A 86 35.64 15.16 -32.85
C ASP A 86 37.03 15.21 -32.19
N VAL A 87 37.50 14.06 -31.70
CA VAL A 87 38.84 13.87 -31.14
C VAL A 87 39.96 14.15 -32.15
N ASN A 88 39.66 14.20 -33.45
CA ASN A 88 40.60 14.56 -34.50
C ASN A 88 40.80 16.09 -34.68
N LEU A 89 40.33 16.89 -33.71
CA LEU A 89 40.61 18.33 -33.51
C LEU A 89 40.20 19.29 -34.63
N LEU A 90 39.64 18.78 -35.73
CA LEU A 90 38.86 19.54 -36.69
C LEU A 90 37.41 19.55 -36.22
N ALA A 91 37.06 20.52 -35.37
CA ALA A 91 35.67 20.75 -34.99
C ALA A 91 34.84 20.96 -36.27
N THR A 92 34.03 19.96 -36.62
CA THR A 92 33.06 20.10 -37.71
C THR A 92 32.12 21.24 -37.34
N PRO A 93 31.87 22.22 -38.23
CA PRO A 93 31.04 23.37 -37.89
C PRO A 93 29.67 22.90 -37.43
N GLY A 94 29.35 23.13 -36.15
CA GLY A 94 28.06 22.75 -35.58
C GLY A 94 26.95 23.47 -36.29
N GLN A 95 26.02 22.72 -36.87
CA GLN A 95 24.97 23.29 -37.69
C GLN A 95 23.69 23.51 -36.87
N ASN A 96 23.19 24.73 -36.90
CA ASN A 96 21.80 25.06 -36.62
C ASN A 96 21.29 24.70 -35.20
N ASN A 97 22.14 24.75 -34.18
CA ASN A 97 21.67 24.62 -32.80
C ASN A 97 20.96 25.91 -32.34
N VAL A 98 19.89 25.77 -31.56
CA VAL A 98 19.08 26.87 -31.04
C VAL A 98 19.00 26.78 -29.52
N GLY A 99 19.48 27.79 -28.80
CA GLY A 99 19.40 27.89 -27.34
C GLY A 99 20.78 28.06 -26.68
N LEU A 100 21.03 27.36 -25.57
CA LEU A 100 22.21 27.55 -24.73
C LEU A 100 23.06 26.28 -24.63
N GLY A 101 24.36 26.39 -24.94
CA GLY A 101 25.37 25.37 -24.59
C GLY A 101 25.16 24.00 -25.24
N ASN A 102 24.51 23.91 -26.40
CA ASN A 102 24.33 22.64 -27.09
C ASN A 102 25.60 22.24 -27.86
N ILE A 103 25.94 20.95 -27.87
CA ILE A 103 27.12 20.37 -28.52
C ILE A 103 26.66 19.35 -29.56
N GLY A 104 26.87 19.63 -30.84
CA GLY A 104 26.44 18.78 -31.96
C GLY A 104 25.72 19.59 -33.04
N ASN A 105 24.67 19.02 -33.65
CA ASN A 105 23.89 19.67 -34.71
C ASN A 105 22.39 19.62 -34.45
N ASN A 106 21.67 20.63 -34.92
CA ASN A 106 20.19 20.72 -34.92
C ASN A 106 19.54 20.55 -33.53
N ASN A 107 20.27 20.78 -32.43
CA ASN A 107 19.69 20.72 -31.09
C ASN A 107 18.88 21.98 -30.79
N MET A 108 17.74 21.82 -30.11
CA MET A 108 16.90 22.93 -29.65
C MET A 108 16.74 22.87 -28.12
N GLY A 109 17.16 23.93 -27.42
CA GLY A 109 17.03 24.06 -25.97
C GLY A 109 18.39 24.21 -25.28
N PHE A 110 18.63 23.45 -24.21
CA PHE A 110 19.68 23.76 -23.23
C PHE A 110 20.59 22.56 -22.94
N GLY A 111 21.90 22.69 -23.20
CA GLY A 111 22.90 21.72 -22.76
C GLY A 111 22.76 20.31 -23.36
N ASN A 112 22.18 20.18 -24.55
CA ASN A 112 22.10 18.88 -25.23
C ASN A 112 23.45 18.52 -25.88
N THR A 113 23.81 17.23 -25.87
CA THR A 113 25.04 16.69 -26.48
C THR A 113 24.69 15.58 -27.46
N GLY A 114 25.12 15.69 -28.72
CA GLY A 114 24.71 14.84 -29.83
C GLY A 114 23.83 15.61 -30.82
N ASP A 115 23.07 14.93 -31.67
CA ASP A 115 22.35 15.55 -32.78
C ASP A 115 20.81 15.52 -32.64
N ALA A 116 20.14 16.57 -33.10
CA ALA A 116 18.68 16.67 -33.22
C ALA A 116 17.88 16.49 -31.91
N ASN A 117 18.46 16.78 -30.75
CA ASN A 117 17.72 16.74 -29.48
C ASN A 117 16.86 17.99 -29.28
N THR A 118 15.68 17.84 -28.68
CA THR A 118 14.79 18.95 -28.31
C THR A 118 14.51 18.92 -26.81
N GLY A 119 14.84 20.00 -26.10
CA GLY A 119 14.64 20.14 -24.65
C GLY A 119 15.97 20.38 -23.91
N GLY A 120 16.19 19.70 -22.78
CA GLY A 120 17.28 20.02 -21.85
C GLY A 120 18.15 18.84 -21.42
N GLY A 121 19.47 18.97 -21.53
CA GLY A 121 20.43 18.02 -20.95
C GLY A 121 20.38 16.60 -21.54
N ASN A 122 19.90 16.43 -22.77
CA ASN A 122 19.88 15.13 -23.42
C ASN A 122 21.28 14.77 -23.96
N THR A 123 21.66 13.49 -23.90
CA THR A 123 22.94 12.96 -24.41
C THR A 123 22.68 11.83 -25.41
N GLY A 124 23.19 11.94 -26.63
CA GLY A 124 22.87 11.07 -27.76
C GLY A 124 21.98 11.79 -28.78
N ASN A 125 21.24 11.08 -29.62
CA ASN A 125 20.59 11.67 -30.80
C ASN A 125 19.06 11.57 -30.78
N GLY A 126 18.38 12.62 -31.27
CA GLY A 126 16.93 12.59 -31.53
C GLY A 126 16.04 12.53 -30.28
N ASN A 127 16.56 12.83 -29.09
CA ASN A 127 15.76 12.79 -27.86
C ASN A 127 14.87 14.03 -27.72
N ILE A 128 13.66 13.86 -27.22
CA ILE A 128 12.70 14.94 -26.95
C ILE A 128 12.33 14.93 -25.46
N GLY A 129 12.60 16.02 -24.75
CA GLY A 129 12.35 16.19 -23.32
C GLY A 129 13.62 16.49 -22.53
N GLY A 130 13.81 15.88 -21.37
CA GLY A 130 14.85 16.28 -20.42
C GLY A 130 15.71 15.14 -19.86
N GLY A 131 17.04 15.28 -19.90
CA GLY A 131 17.97 14.37 -19.22
C GLY A 131 18.01 12.94 -19.77
N ASN A 132 17.58 12.72 -21.02
CA ASN A 132 17.63 11.38 -21.62
C ASN A 132 19.05 11.04 -22.08
N THR A 133 19.46 9.78 -21.93
CA THR A 133 20.77 9.26 -22.38
C THR A 133 20.56 8.10 -23.36
N GLY A 134 21.09 8.22 -24.58
CA GLY A 134 20.88 7.30 -25.70
C GLY A 134 20.10 7.98 -26.84
N ASN A 135 19.33 7.24 -27.63
CA ASN A 135 18.74 7.78 -28.87
C ASN A 135 17.21 7.66 -28.95
N ASN A 136 16.57 8.62 -29.60
CA ASN A 136 15.13 8.65 -29.91
C ASN A 136 14.20 8.49 -28.68
N ASN A 137 14.64 8.91 -27.49
CA ASN A 137 13.79 8.85 -26.30
C ASN A 137 12.84 10.05 -26.24
N PHE A 138 11.60 9.84 -25.81
CA PHE A 138 10.61 10.88 -25.54
C PHE A 138 10.27 10.90 -24.05
N GLY A 139 10.45 12.04 -23.38
CA GLY A 139 10.13 12.26 -21.97
C GLY A 139 11.35 12.61 -21.12
N PHE A 140 11.45 12.05 -19.90
CA PHE A 140 12.41 12.54 -18.89
C PHE A 140 13.27 11.45 -18.26
N GLY A 141 14.59 11.62 -18.24
CA GLY A 141 15.52 10.76 -17.49
C GLY A 141 15.60 9.32 -18.00
N ASN A 142 15.26 9.05 -19.26
CA ASN A 142 15.33 7.70 -19.81
C ASN A 142 16.76 7.34 -20.24
N THR A 143 17.20 6.11 -19.99
CA THR A 143 18.51 5.57 -20.37
C THR A 143 18.36 4.40 -21.33
N GLY A 144 18.90 4.53 -22.53
CA GLY A 144 18.83 3.57 -23.63
C GLY A 144 18.14 4.17 -24.86
N ASN A 145 17.43 3.38 -25.68
CA ASN A 145 16.97 3.83 -27.00
C ASN A 145 15.47 3.60 -27.24
N ASN A 146 14.83 4.53 -27.94
CA ASN A 146 13.43 4.49 -28.35
C ASN A 146 12.44 4.35 -27.18
N ASN A 147 12.77 4.90 -26.00
CA ASN A 147 11.89 4.84 -24.84
C ASN A 147 10.89 6.01 -24.82
N ILE A 148 9.65 5.79 -24.42
CA ILE A 148 8.61 6.84 -24.31
C ILE A 148 8.12 6.87 -22.87
N GLY A 149 8.65 7.78 -22.05
CA GLY A 149 8.37 7.73 -20.62
C GLY A 149 9.21 8.59 -19.68
N ILE A 150 9.21 8.20 -18.42
CA ILE A 150 9.98 8.84 -17.34
C ILE A 150 10.81 7.77 -16.61
N GLY A 151 12.12 8.00 -16.49
CA GLY A 151 13.05 7.18 -15.69
C GLY A 151 13.31 5.77 -16.22
N LEU A 152 12.92 5.46 -17.47
CA LEU A 152 13.04 4.12 -18.05
C LEU A 152 14.52 3.74 -18.28
N THR A 153 14.85 2.45 -18.13
CA THR A 153 16.22 1.94 -18.35
C THR A 153 16.17 0.67 -19.19
N GLY A 154 16.63 0.76 -20.43
CA GLY A 154 16.57 -0.29 -21.44
C GLY A 154 16.24 0.28 -22.83
N ASN A 155 15.83 -0.56 -23.76
CA ASN A 155 15.42 -0.13 -25.11
C ASN A 155 13.93 -0.42 -25.33
N ASN A 156 13.26 0.42 -26.13
CA ASN A 156 11.89 0.24 -26.61
C ASN A 156 10.84 0.13 -25.48
N GLN A 157 11.09 0.75 -24.32
CA GLN A 157 10.17 0.77 -23.19
C GLN A 157 9.16 1.93 -23.30
N MET A 158 7.96 1.74 -22.78
CA MET A 158 6.95 2.80 -22.67
C MET A 158 6.36 2.81 -21.26
N GLY A 159 6.19 3.99 -20.67
CA GLY A 159 5.55 4.15 -19.35
C GLY A 159 6.34 5.04 -18.39
N ILE A 160 6.23 4.77 -17.09
CA ILE A 160 6.97 5.47 -16.04
C ILE A 160 7.68 4.40 -15.21
N ASN A 161 8.97 4.55 -14.95
CA ASN A 161 9.69 3.73 -13.99
C ASN A 161 9.41 4.26 -12.58
N LEU A 162 8.54 3.59 -11.84
CA LEU A 162 8.16 4.02 -10.48
C LEU A 162 9.19 3.62 -9.41
N ALA A 163 10.25 2.90 -9.77
CA ALA A 163 11.33 2.55 -8.85
C ALA A 163 12.01 3.83 -8.32
N GLY A 164 11.91 4.05 -7.00
CA GLY A 164 12.49 5.19 -6.31
C GLY A 164 11.74 6.53 -6.47
N LEU A 165 10.93 6.74 -7.51
CA LEU A 165 10.22 8.01 -7.71
C LEU A 165 9.03 8.23 -6.75
N LEU A 166 8.32 7.16 -6.38
CA LEU A 166 7.09 7.25 -5.57
C LEU A 166 7.18 6.51 -4.23
N ASN A 167 8.36 6.03 -3.82
CA ASN A 167 8.56 5.45 -2.49
C ASN A 167 9.47 6.37 -1.66
N SER A 168 9.16 6.55 -0.38
CA SER A 168 9.99 7.27 0.59
C SER A 168 10.65 6.30 1.56
N GLY A 169 11.93 6.50 1.86
CA GLY A 169 12.76 5.57 2.65
C GLY A 169 13.43 4.48 1.80
N SER A 170 13.76 3.33 2.40
CA SER A 170 14.72 2.36 1.85
C SER A 170 14.15 0.95 1.67
N GLY A 171 14.54 0.26 0.59
CA GLY A 171 14.17 -1.14 0.37
C GLY A 171 12.70 -1.39 0.00
N ASN A 172 11.93 -0.34 -0.27
CA ASN A 172 10.53 -0.47 -0.67
C ASN A 172 10.39 -0.89 -2.14
N ILE A 173 9.51 -1.85 -2.40
CA ILE A 173 9.20 -2.40 -3.73
C ILE A 173 7.75 -2.06 -4.07
N GLY A 174 7.50 -1.52 -5.27
CA GLY A 174 6.16 -1.07 -5.69
C GLY A 174 6.02 0.45 -5.65
N ILE A 175 4.87 0.97 -5.21
CA ILE A 175 4.44 2.36 -5.44
C ILE A 175 3.87 2.99 -4.17
N GLY A 176 4.21 4.25 -3.88
CA GLY A 176 3.56 5.03 -2.82
C GLY A 176 3.94 4.61 -1.40
N ASN A 177 4.90 3.70 -1.22
CA ASN A 177 5.26 3.16 0.09
C ASN A 177 6.17 4.14 0.85
N SER A 178 5.97 4.25 2.16
CA SER A 178 6.75 5.11 3.05
C SER A 178 7.38 4.28 4.18
N GLY A 179 8.66 4.52 4.49
CA GLY A 179 9.40 3.79 5.51
C GLY A 179 10.33 2.74 4.90
N THR A 180 10.37 1.51 5.43
CA THR A 180 11.40 0.52 5.05
C THR A 180 10.86 -0.86 4.67
N ASN A 181 11.44 -1.47 3.63
CA ASN A 181 11.22 -2.87 3.27
C ASN A 181 9.72 -3.24 3.04
N ASN A 182 8.88 -2.27 2.62
CA ASN A 182 7.49 -2.54 2.28
C ASN A 182 7.37 -3.01 0.83
N ILE A 183 6.46 -3.96 0.55
CA ILE A 183 6.23 -4.50 -0.80
C ILE A 183 4.77 -4.29 -1.18
N GLY A 184 4.51 -3.59 -2.29
CA GLY A 184 3.17 -3.38 -2.83
C GLY A 184 2.82 -1.90 -2.98
N LEU A 185 1.64 -1.50 -2.53
CA LEU A 185 1.07 -0.17 -2.81
C LEU A 185 0.69 0.60 -1.54
N PHE A 186 1.18 1.83 -1.40
CA PHE A 186 0.75 2.79 -0.38
C PHE A 186 0.85 2.30 1.08
N ASN A 187 1.78 1.39 1.39
CA ASN A 187 2.04 0.95 2.76
C ASN A 187 2.90 1.98 3.52
N SER A 188 2.76 2.05 4.84
CA SER A 188 3.53 2.97 5.69
C SER A 188 4.14 2.26 6.91
N GLY A 189 5.39 2.57 7.23
CA GLY A 189 6.14 1.94 8.32
C GLY A 189 7.13 0.91 7.79
N SER A 190 7.20 -0.28 8.39
CA SER A 190 8.26 -1.25 8.07
C SER A 190 7.75 -2.67 7.85
N GLY A 191 8.26 -3.31 6.80
CA GLY A 191 8.07 -4.75 6.56
C GLY A 191 6.66 -5.17 6.14
N ASN A 192 5.82 -4.25 5.66
CA ASN A 192 4.45 -4.59 5.27
C ASN A 192 4.38 -5.10 3.81
N ILE A 193 3.58 -6.12 3.55
CA ILE A 193 3.34 -6.67 2.21
C ILE A 193 1.85 -6.54 1.84
N GLY A 194 1.57 -5.88 0.72
CA GLY A 194 0.24 -5.72 0.14
C GLY A 194 -0.14 -4.26 -0.07
N VAL A 195 -1.31 -3.82 0.39
CA VAL A 195 -1.89 -2.51 0.05
C VAL A 195 -2.40 -1.75 1.27
N PHE A 196 -2.06 -0.46 1.42
CA PHE A 196 -2.52 0.41 2.52
C PHE A 196 -2.24 -0.10 3.96
N ASN A 197 -1.32 -1.04 4.16
CA ASN A 197 -0.98 -1.51 5.49
C ASN A 197 -0.12 -0.47 6.23
N THR A 198 -0.25 -0.40 7.55
CA THR A 198 0.45 0.58 8.40
C THR A 198 1.06 -0.05 9.65
N GLY A 199 2.23 0.46 10.07
CA GLY A 199 2.92 0.02 11.28
C GLY A 199 4.24 -0.70 10.99
N ALA A 200 4.86 -1.23 12.04
CA ALA A 200 6.13 -1.96 12.00
C ALA A 200 6.11 -3.10 13.02
N ASN A 201 6.79 -4.21 12.71
CA ASN A 201 6.84 -5.34 13.63
C ASN A 201 7.73 -5.01 14.84
N THR A 202 7.14 -4.72 16.00
CA THR A 202 7.89 -4.50 17.26
C THR A 202 8.01 -5.77 18.11
N LEU A 203 7.42 -6.90 17.69
CA LEU A 203 7.58 -8.19 18.36
C LEU A 203 8.87 -8.87 17.91
N VAL A 204 9.15 -8.83 16.61
CA VAL A 204 10.41 -9.30 16.00
C VAL A 204 10.89 -8.23 15.00
N PRO A 205 11.71 -7.26 15.46
CA PRO A 205 12.17 -6.16 14.63
C PRO A 205 13.00 -6.62 13.42
N GLY A 206 12.62 -6.16 12.23
CA GLY A 206 13.27 -6.48 10.96
C GLY A 206 12.54 -7.53 10.12
N ASP A 207 11.67 -8.33 10.74
CA ASP A 207 10.83 -9.32 10.05
C ASP A 207 9.60 -8.70 9.38
N LEU A 208 8.86 -9.55 8.66
CA LEU A 208 7.53 -9.24 8.11
C LEU A 208 6.63 -8.63 9.19
N ASN A 209 5.94 -7.54 8.84
CA ASN A 209 4.88 -6.96 9.64
C ASN A 209 3.51 -7.43 9.15
N ASN A 210 2.71 -6.55 8.55
CA ASN A 210 1.38 -6.94 8.09
C ASN A 210 1.41 -7.56 6.68
N LEU A 211 0.53 -8.52 6.42
CA LEU A 211 0.30 -9.13 5.11
C LEU A 211 -1.17 -8.98 4.68
N GLY A 212 -1.42 -8.30 3.56
CA GLY A 212 -2.76 -8.17 2.98
C GLY A 212 -3.16 -6.72 2.71
N VAL A 213 -4.35 -6.28 3.13
CA VAL A 213 -4.88 -4.96 2.78
C VAL A 213 -5.37 -4.18 4.00
N GLY A 214 -4.90 -2.95 4.17
CA GLY A 214 -5.46 -2.00 5.15
C GLY A 214 -5.26 -2.39 6.62
N ASN A 215 -4.34 -3.30 6.92
CA ASN A 215 -4.07 -3.68 8.31
C ASN A 215 -3.26 -2.59 9.02
N SER A 216 -3.43 -2.46 10.34
CA SER A 216 -2.73 -1.47 11.17
C SER A 216 -2.16 -2.08 12.44
N GLY A 217 -0.95 -1.68 12.82
CA GLY A 217 -0.22 -2.24 13.94
C GLY A 217 0.74 -3.36 13.51
N ASN A 218 0.76 -4.45 14.28
CA ASN A 218 1.84 -5.44 14.26
C ASN A 218 1.38 -6.82 13.78
N ALA A 219 2.10 -7.40 12.82
CA ALA A 219 2.03 -8.82 12.46
C ALA A 219 0.61 -9.35 12.11
N ASN A 220 -0.28 -8.51 11.56
CA ASN A 220 -1.64 -8.93 11.19
C ASN A 220 -1.70 -9.47 9.75
N ILE A 221 -2.58 -10.44 9.52
CA ILE A 221 -2.75 -11.10 8.22
C ILE A 221 -4.20 -11.01 7.75
N GLY A 222 -4.42 -10.50 6.53
CA GLY A 222 -5.75 -10.39 5.90
C GLY A 222 -6.15 -8.96 5.62
N PHE A 223 -7.36 -8.55 6.01
CA PHE A 223 -7.98 -7.30 5.57
C PHE A 223 -8.49 -6.44 6.73
N GLY A 224 -8.01 -5.21 6.84
CA GLY A 224 -8.56 -4.20 7.77
C GLY A 224 -8.42 -4.54 9.25
N ASN A 225 -7.51 -5.44 9.64
CA ASN A 225 -7.29 -5.76 11.05
C ASN A 225 -6.49 -4.64 11.75
N ALA A 226 -6.73 -4.42 13.04
CA ALA A 226 -6.08 -3.39 13.84
C ALA A 226 -5.54 -3.97 15.16
N GLY A 227 -4.28 -3.70 15.47
CA GLY A 227 -3.62 -4.20 16.70
C GLY A 227 -2.54 -5.22 16.37
N VAL A 228 -2.56 -6.38 17.03
CA VAL A 228 -1.43 -7.31 17.08
C VAL A 228 -1.85 -8.74 16.72
N LEU A 229 -1.16 -9.39 15.77
CA LEU A 229 -1.29 -10.82 15.43
C LEU A 229 -2.70 -11.30 15.03
N ASN A 230 -3.57 -10.41 14.57
CA ASN A 230 -4.91 -10.80 14.13
C ASN A 230 -4.88 -11.43 12.73
N THR A 231 -5.71 -12.44 12.48
CA THR A 231 -5.83 -13.12 11.19
C THR A 231 -7.27 -13.12 10.69
N GLY A 232 -7.50 -12.63 9.47
CA GLY A 232 -8.83 -12.59 8.83
C GLY A 232 -9.24 -11.17 8.47
N PHE A 233 -10.46 -10.76 8.81
CA PHE A 233 -11.06 -9.50 8.36
C PHE A 233 -11.57 -8.65 9.53
N GLY A 234 -11.15 -7.38 9.60
CA GLY A 234 -11.74 -6.38 10.50
C GLY A 234 -11.62 -6.68 12.00
N ASN A 235 -10.68 -7.53 12.41
CA ASN A 235 -10.49 -7.83 13.83
C ASN A 235 -9.69 -6.72 14.53
N ALA A 236 -9.97 -6.48 15.82
CA ALA A 236 -9.37 -5.41 16.61
C ALA A 236 -8.75 -5.92 17.93
N SER A 237 -7.64 -5.30 18.34
CA SER A 237 -6.80 -5.66 19.49
C SER A 237 -5.89 -6.88 19.23
N ILE A 238 -5.94 -8.00 19.97
CA ILE A 238 -4.83 -8.98 20.00
C ILE A 238 -5.26 -10.41 19.61
N LEU A 239 -4.54 -11.01 18.66
CA LEU A 239 -4.54 -12.45 18.36
C LEU A 239 -5.95 -13.05 18.11
N ASN A 240 -6.84 -12.27 17.47
CA ASN A 240 -8.14 -12.76 17.06
C ASN A 240 -8.08 -13.40 15.66
N THR A 241 -8.89 -14.44 15.44
CA THR A 241 -8.97 -15.14 14.15
C THR A 241 -10.42 -15.17 13.62
N GLY A 242 -10.64 -14.71 12.39
CA GLY A 242 -11.95 -14.73 11.73
C GLY A 242 -12.42 -13.34 11.29
N LEU A 243 -13.70 -13.01 11.48
CA LEU A 243 -14.29 -11.75 11.02
C LEU A 243 -14.80 -10.88 12.19
N GLY A 244 -14.37 -9.62 12.25
CA GLY A 244 -15.00 -8.58 13.08
C GLY A 244 -14.93 -8.80 14.59
N ASN A 245 -13.98 -9.60 15.09
CA ASN A 245 -13.82 -9.83 16.53
C ASN A 245 -13.05 -8.66 17.17
N ALA A 246 -13.39 -8.29 18.41
CA ALA A 246 -12.75 -7.20 19.15
C ALA A 246 -12.32 -7.64 20.55
N GLY A 247 -11.06 -7.45 20.89
CA GLY A 247 -10.50 -7.87 22.18
C GLY A 247 -9.35 -8.86 21.98
N GLU A 248 -9.30 -9.93 22.76
CA GLU A 248 -8.15 -10.84 22.76
C GLU A 248 -8.54 -12.30 22.54
N LEU A 249 -7.75 -13.02 21.73
CA LEU A 249 -7.82 -14.48 21.56
C LEU A 249 -9.18 -15.02 21.07
N ASN A 250 -10.03 -14.19 20.46
CA ASN A 250 -11.34 -14.64 19.98
C ASN A 250 -11.23 -15.34 18.62
N THR A 251 -12.03 -16.38 18.40
CA THR A 251 -12.08 -17.13 17.14
C THR A 251 -13.50 -17.22 16.59
N GLY A 252 -13.71 -16.77 15.35
CA GLY A 252 -15.00 -16.82 14.66
C GLY A 252 -15.47 -15.44 14.20
N PHE A 253 -16.71 -15.08 14.51
CA PHE A 253 -17.40 -13.94 13.94
C PHE A 253 -17.99 -13.04 15.02
N GLY A 254 -17.71 -11.73 14.99
CA GLY A 254 -18.39 -10.72 15.80
C GLY A 254 -18.20 -10.83 17.32
N ASN A 255 -17.23 -11.63 17.81
CA ASN A 255 -17.05 -11.83 19.24
C ASN A 255 -16.32 -10.64 19.90
N ALA A 256 -16.71 -10.27 21.12
CA ALA A 256 -16.15 -9.16 21.89
C ALA A 256 -15.65 -9.59 23.28
N GLY A 257 -14.40 -9.32 23.61
CA GLY A 257 -13.80 -9.63 24.93
C GLY A 257 -12.65 -10.64 24.83
N PHE A 258 -12.59 -11.65 25.70
CA PHE A 258 -11.42 -12.53 25.87
C PHE A 258 -11.74 -14.00 25.59
N VAL A 259 -11.01 -14.67 24.69
CA VAL A 259 -11.06 -16.14 24.47
C VAL A 259 -12.47 -16.66 24.13
N ASN A 260 -13.26 -15.90 23.37
CA ASN A 260 -14.57 -16.39 22.90
C ASN A 260 -14.44 -17.14 21.57
N THR A 261 -15.21 -18.21 21.38
CA THR A 261 -15.22 -19.02 20.16
C THR A 261 -16.63 -19.16 19.58
N GLY A 262 -16.83 -18.78 18.33
CA GLY A 262 -18.10 -18.91 17.61
C GLY A 262 -18.62 -17.58 17.08
N PHE A 263 -19.88 -17.25 17.36
CA PHE A 263 -20.60 -16.12 16.78
C PHE A 263 -21.14 -15.17 17.86
N ASP A 264 -20.91 -13.87 17.71
CA ASP A 264 -21.57 -12.79 18.45
C ASP A 264 -21.51 -12.91 19.99
N ASN A 265 -20.50 -13.61 20.54
CA ASN A 265 -20.34 -13.76 21.98
C ASN A 265 -19.67 -12.53 22.60
N SER A 266 -20.04 -12.17 23.83
CA SER A 266 -19.49 -11.03 24.57
C SER A 266 -19.01 -11.42 25.98
N GLY A 267 -17.90 -10.84 26.43
CA GLY A 267 -17.29 -11.19 27.72
C GLY A 267 -16.14 -12.17 27.57
N ASN A 268 -16.02 -13.17 28.45
CA ASN A 268 -14.82 -14.01 28.54
C ASN A 268 -15.11 -15.51 28.46
N VAL A 269 -14.31 -16.26 27.69
CA VAL A 269 -14.30 -17.74 27.64
C VAL A 269 -15.65 -18.33 27.22
N ASN A 270 -16.41 -17.65 26.36
CA ASN A 270 -17.70 -18.17 25.87
C ASN A 270 -17.54 -18.96 24.57
N THR A 271 -18.25 -20.08 24.43
CA THR A 271 -18.24 -20.92 23.23
C THR A 271 -19.65 -21.11 22.66
N GLY A 272 -19.87 -20.77 21.40
CA GLY A 272 -21.14 -20.96 20.70
C GLY A 272 -21.68 -19.67 20.08
N ASN A 273 -22.96 -19.33 20.32
CA ASN A 273 -23.64 -18.24 19.63
C ASN A 273 -24.34 -17.26 20.60
N GLY A 274 -24.00 -15.96 20.54
CA GLY A 274 -24.74 -14.90 21.22
C GLY A 274 -24.72 -14.99 22.76
N ASN A 275 -23.69 -15.61 23.35
CA ASN A 275 -23.55 -15.66 24.81
C ASN A 275 -22.98 -14.34 25.36
N SER A 276 -23.28 -14.02 26.62
CA SER A 276 -22.78 -12.83 27.32
C SER A 276 -22.34 -13.15 28.74
N GLY A 277 -21.20 -12.64 29.19
CA GLY A 277 -20.64 -12.89 30.52
C GLY A 277 -19.44 -13.83 30.48
N ASN A 278 -19.30 -14.75 31.44
CA ASN A 278 -18.09 -15.57 31.59
C ASN A 278 -18.35 -17.08 31.54
N ILE A 279 -17.52 -17.83 30.80
CA ILE A 279 -17.44 -19.30 30.81
C ILE A 279 -18.79 -19.95 30.40
N ASN A 280 -19.49 -19.38 29.40
CA ASN A 280 -20.75 -19.93 28.91
C ASN A 280 -20.55 -20.81 27.66
N THR A 281 -21.29 -21.90 27.52
CA THR A 281 -21.23 -22.79 26.34
C THR A 281 -22.62 -23.06 25.76
N GLY A 282 -22.82 -22.84 24.47
CA GLY A 282 -24.10 -23.03 23.79
C GLY A 282 -24.61 -21.73 23.19
N SER A 283 -25.90 -21.39 23.37
CA SER A 283 -26.52 -20.26 22.68
C SER A 283 -27.33 -19.33 23.58
N TRP A 284 -27.19 -18.03 23.39
CA TRP A 284 -28.01 -16.99 24.04
C TRP A 284 -28.00 -17.03 25.58
N ASN A 285 -26.92 -17.52 26.20
CA ASN A 285 -26.78 -17.50 27.65
C ASN A 285 -26.26 -16.14 28.12
N ALA A 286 -26.68 -15.68 29.30
CA ALA A 286 -26.20 -14.49 29.97
C ALA A 286 -25.79 -14.82 31.41
N GLY A 287 -24.64 -14.31 31.85
CA GLY A 287 -24.12 -14.53 33.20
C GLY A 287 -22.86 -15.40 33.23
N ASN A 288 -22.70 -16.17 34.30
CA ASN A 288 -21.49 -16.93 34.59
C ASN A 288 -21.74 -18.45 34.65
N VAL A 289 -20.86 -19.21 33.99
CA VAL A 289 -20.76 -20.69 34.03
C VAL A 289 -22.03 -21.40 33.51
N ASN A 290 -22.70 -20.84 32.50
CA ASN A 290 -23.93 -21.41 31.95
C ASN A 290 -23.67 -22.25 30.71
N THR A 291 -24.07 -23.52 30.71
CA THR A 291 -24.05 -24.35 29.50
C THR A 291 -25.49 -24.65 29.06
N GLY A 292 -25.82 -24.49 27.77
CA GLY A 292 -27.17 -24.71 27.25
C GLY A 292 -27.69 -23.60 26.35
N PHE A 293 -29.01 -23.37 26.39
CA PHE A 293 -29.71 -22.37 25.60
C PHE A 293 -30.53 -21.44 26.49
N GLY A 294 -30.32 -20.13 26.34
CA GLY A 294 -31.19 -19.10 26.92
C GLY A 294 -31.11 -18.96 28.45
N ILE A 295 -30.05 -19.43 29.10
CA ILE A 295 -29.88 -19.34 30.55
C ILE A 295 -29.44 -17.92 30.91
N ILE A 296 -30.26 -17.17 31.66
CA ILE A 296 -30.03 -15.75 32.00
C ILE A 296 -29.64 -15.49 33.46
N THR A 297 -29.45 -16.55 34.24
CA THR A 297 -29.01 -16.50 35.64
C THR A 297 -27.64 -17.15 35.75
N ASP A 298 -26.72 -16.57 36.53
CA ASP A 298 -25.49 -17.25 36.95
C ASP A 298 -25.86 -18.58 37.59
N SER A 299 -25.73 -19.68 36.86
CA SER A 299 -26.03 -20.98 37.44
C SER A 299 -24.88 -21.39 38.34
N GLY A 300 -23.61 -21.18 37.96
CA GLY A 300 -22.45 -21.63 38.74
C GLY A 300 -22.39 -23.15 38.94
N LEU A 301 -23.25 -23.88 38.23
CA LEU A 301 -23.61 -25.28 38.44
C LEU A 301 -23.64 -25.97 37.08
N THR A 302 -23.19 -27.22 37.03
CA THR A 302 -22.95 -28.01 35.82
C THR A 302 -24.23 -28.48 35.12
N ASN A 303 -25.02 -27.56 34.54
CA ASN A 303 -26.19 -27.91 33.75
C ASN A 303 -26.04 -27.63 32.24
N SER A 304 -26.84 -28.29 31.40
CA SER A 304 -26.82 -28.23 29.92
C SER A 304 -28.22 -28.39 29.32
N GLY A 305 -28.51 -27.81 28.15
CA GLY A 305 -29.81 -27.93 27.48
C GLY A 305 -30.72 -26.69 27.65
N PHE A 306 -32.05 -26.87 27.71
CA PHE A 306 -33.02 -25.76 27.68
C PHE A 306 -33.85 -25.68 28.98
N GLY A 307 -33.83 -24.52 29.64
CA GLY A 307 -34.72 -24.22 30.76
C GLY A 307 -34.50 -25.06 32.03
N ASN A 308 -33.27 -25.52 32.27
CA ASN A 308 -32.90 -26.32 33.45
C ASN A 308 -32.44 -25.44 34.62
N THR A 309 -32.60 -25.91 35.86
CA THR A 309 -32.00 -25.30 37.06
C THR A 309 -31.40 -26.39 37.97
N GLY A 310 -30.26 -26.10 38.62
CA GLY A 310 -29.55 -27.04 39.50
C GLY A 310 -28.18 -27.50 38.95
N THR A 311 -27.57 -28.48 39.64
CA THR A 311 -26.24 -29.04 39.35
C THR A 311 -26.32 -30.39 38.65
N ASP A 312 -25.42 -30.66 37.71
CA ASP A 312 -25.36 -31.92 36.95
C ASP A 312 -26.70 -32.25 36.23
N VAL A 313 -27.35 -31.21 35.67
CA VAL A 313 -28.67 -31.31 35.02
C VAL A 313 -28.58 -31.16 33.50
N SER A 314 -29.15 -32.08 32.73
CA SER A 314 -29.19 -32.04 31.26
C SER A 314 -30.61 -32.19 30.68
N GLY A 315 -30.83 -31.75 29.44
CA GLY A 315 -32.08 -31.96 28.72
C GLY A 315 -33.01 -30.72 28.72
N PHE A 316 -34.30 -30.92 29.01
CA PHE A 316 -35.33 -29.88 28.85
C PHE A 316 -36.21 -29.76 30.10
N PHE A 317 -36.26 -28.57 30.69
CA PHE A 317 -37.12 -28.20 31.83
C PHE A 317 -36.93 -29.03 33.12
N ASN A 318 -35.69 -29.38 33.45
CA ASN A 318 -35.33 -30.13 34.67
C ASN A 318 -34.99 -29.19 35.84
N THR A 319 -35.63 -29.39 37.00
CA THR A 319 -35.56 -28.49 38.17
C THR A 319 -35.54 -29.24 39.54
N PRO A 320 -34.53 -30.09 39.82
CA PRO A 320 -34.40 -30.77 41.11
C PRO A 320 -34.30 -29.78 42.29
N THR A 321 -34.90 -30.11 43.44
CA THR A 321 -35.00 -29.21 44.60
C THR A 321 -34.90 -29.95 45.95
N GLY A 322 -34.16 -29.39 46.90
CA GLY A 322 -33.93 -29.92 48.25
C GLY A 322 -32.56 -30.61 48.44
N PRO A 323 -32.36 -31.44 49.47
CA PRO A 323 -31.04 -32.00 49.80
C PRO A 323 -30.46 -32.89 48.68
N LEU A 324 -29.20 -32.65 48.33
CA LEU A 324 -28.43 -33.39 47.31
C LEU A 324 -29.02 -33.39 45.88
N ALA A 325 -29.81 -32.35 45.53
CA ALA A 325 -30.49 -32.14 44.25
C ALA A 325 -29.56 -32.02 43.01
N VAL A 326 -29.00 -33.15 42.54
CA VAL A 326 -28.08 -33.22 41.38
C VAL A 326 -28.45 -34.32 40.37
N ASP A 327 -27.69 -34.49 39.28
CA ASP A 327 -27.73 -35.61 38.33
C ASP A 327 -29.10 -35.87 37.64
N VAL A 328 -29.69 -34.94 36.86
CA VAL A 328 -31.01 -35.15 36.19
C VAL A 328 -30.90 -35.01 34.66
N SER A 329 -31.59 -35.81 33.84
CA SER A 329 -31.24 -35.91 32.40
C SER A 329 -32.37 -36.23 31.39
N GLY A 330 -32.68 -35.28 30.51
CA GLY A 330 -33.43 -35.54 29.26
C GLY A 330 -34.95 -35.56 29.41
N PHE A 331 -35.67 -35.57 28.28
CA PHE A 331 -37.13 -35.49 28.26
C PHE A 331 -37.79 -36.58 29.11
N PHE A 332 -38.65 -36.15 30.04
CA PHE A 332 -39.25 -36.92 31.14
C PHE A 332 -38.36 -37.12 32.41
N ASN A 333 -37.45 -36.21 32.76
CA ASN A 333 -37.36 -35.45 34.04
C ASN A 333 -37.85 -36.04 35.41
N THR A 334 -37.30 -35.67 36.60
CA THR A 334 -37.99 -35.35 37.94
C THR A 334 -37.10 -35.59 39.20
N ALA A 335 -37.40 -34.94 40.37
CA ALA A 335 -37.32 -35.43 41.80
C ALA A 335 -37.02 -34.30 42.85
N SER A 336 -37.97 -33.48 43.35
CA SER A 336 -38.99 -33.66 44.44
C SER A 336 -38.42 -33.81 45.88
N GLY A 337 -39.20 -33.48 46.93
CA GLY A 337 -38.75 -33.08 48.27
C GLY A 337 -38.66 -34.16 49.37
N GLY A 338 -37.79 -35.15 49.22
CA GLY A 338 -37.45 -36.13 50.27
C GLY A 338 -36.58 -35.55 51.40
N THR A 339 -36.48 -36.26 52.52
CA THR A 339 -35.75 -35.78 53.72
C THR A 339 -34.24 -35.95 53.66
N VAL A 340 -33.70 -36.77 52.74
CA VAL A 340 -32.26 -37.06 52.65
C VAL A 340 -31.67 -36.88 51.23
N ILE A 341 -32.32 -37.39 50.18
CA ILE A 341 -31.80 -37.31 48.78
C ILE A 341 -32.92 -37.00 47.78
N ASN A 342 -32.69 -35.95 47.00
CA ASN A 342 -33.50 -35.47 45.88
C ASN A 342 -32.56 -35.36 44.65
N GLY A 343 -33.07 -35.39 43.41
CA GLY A 343 -32.20 -35.57 42.23
C GLY A 343 -31.70 -37.01 42.06
N GLN A 344 -31.05 -37.31 40.93
CA GLN A 344 -31.06 -38.62 40.24
C GLN A 344 -32.50 -38.95 39.80
N THR A 345 -32.88 -39.08 38.52
CA THR A 345 -32.15 -38.97 37.26
C THR A 345 -33.15 -38.77 36.10
N SER A 346 -32.69 -38.90 34.84
CA SER A 346 -33.41 -39.65 33.78
C SER A 346 -34.57 -38.99 33.01
N GLY A 347 -35.06 -39.70 31.98
CA GLY A 347 -35.87 -39.19 30.87
C GLY A 347 -35.88 -40.16 29.68
N ILE A 348 -36.74 -41.18 29.68
CA ILE A 348 -38.07 -41.10 29.06
C ILE A 348 -39.30 -41.48 29.97
N GLY A 349 -39.37 -41.38 31.31
CA GLY A 349 -38.34 -41.35 32.35
C GLY A 349 -38.68 -40.80 33.74
N ASN A 350 -39.91 -40.41 34.05
CA ASN A 350 -40.12 -39.51 35.20
C ASN A 350 -40.20 -40.19 36.56
N ILE A 351 -39.35 -39.88 37.54
CA ILE A 351 -39.61 -40.21 38.95
C ILE A 351 -39.34 -39.07 39.92
N GLY A 352 -40.27 -38.87 40.86
CA GLY A 352 -40.07 -38.11 42.10
C GLY A 352 -40.64 -38.88 43.29
N VAL A 353 -41.40 -38.19 44.17
CA VAL A 353 -42.26 -38.67 45.28
C VAL A 353 -41.63 -38.48 46.70
N PRO A 354 -42.41 -38.18 47.76
CA PRO A 354 -42.06 -37.04 48.63
C PRO A 354 -41.89 -37.38 50.13
N GLY A 355 -41.58 -36.36 50.93
CA GLY A 355 -41.92 -36.29 52.37
C GLY A 355 -43.14 -35.39 52.62
N THR A 356 -43.80 -35.42 53.78
CA THR A 356 -43.87 -36.42 54.87
C THR A 356 -45.33 -36.46 55.35
N LEU A 357 -45.82 -37.43 56.13
CA LEU A 357 -45.24 -38.59 56.81
C LEU A 357 -46.23 -39.76 56.61
N PHE A 358 -45.86 -41.01 56.39
CA PHE A 358 -44.57 -41.73 56.51
C PHE A 358 -43.69 -41.65 55.25
N GLY A 359 -43.72 -40.51 54.56
CA GLY A 359 -43.06 -40.26 53.28
C GLY A 359 -41.59 -40.66 53.20
N SER A 360 -41.19 -41.02 51.98
CA SER A 360 -39.92 -41.67 51.65
C SER A 360 -38.68 -40.88 52.07
N VAL A 361 -37.64 -41.62 52.46
CA VAL A 361 -36.29 -41.10 52.74
C VAL A 361 -35.65 -40.45 51.50
N ARG A 362 -36.07 -40.86 50.30
CA ARG A 362 -35.53 -40.46 49.01
C ARG A 362 -36.63 -40.04 48.06
N SER A 363 -36.46 -38.91 47.38
CA SER A 363 -37.30 -38.56 46.24
C SER A 363 -36.71 -38.96 44.89
N GLY A 364 -35.40 -39.19 44.81
CA GLY A 364 -34.70 -39.55 43.57
C GLY A 364 -34.62 -41.06 43.27
N LEU A 365 -34.14 -41.35 42.05
CA LEU A 365 -33.94 -42.62 41.30
C LEU A 365 -35.14 -43.10 40.44
N ASN A 366 -35.04 -43.64 39.21
CA ASN A 366 -34.01 -43.60 38.13
C ASN A 366 -34.54 -44.31 36.84
N THR A 367 -35.18 -43.68 35.82
CA THR A 367 -35.90 -44.40 34.72
C THR A 367 -35.97 -43.80 33.29
N GLY A 368 -36.25 -44.64 32.30
CA GLY A 368 -36.65 -44.25 30.95
C GLY A 368 -37.78 -45.14 30.46
N LEU A 369 -38.91 -44.59 30.03
CA LEU A 369 -40.09 -45.31 29.55
C LEU A 369 -40.81 -46.25 30.55
N PHE A 370 -40.26 -46.54 31.75
CA PHE A 370 -41.08 -46.22 32.93
C PHE A 370 -40.80 -44.76 33.29
N ASN A 371 -41.59 -44.40 34.27
CA ASN A 371 -41.73 -43.33 35.20
C ASN A 371 -42.08 -44.01 36.57
N MET A 372 -42.46 -43.15 37.52
CA MET A 372 -43.14 -43.37 38.81
C MET A 372 -42.39 -43.73 40.13
N GLY A 373 -42.40 -42.73 41.03
CA GLY A 373 -42.47 -42.81 42.51
C GLY A 373 -41.44 -43.59 43.35
N THR A 374 -40.33 -42.96 43.75
CA THR A 374 -39.29 -43.47 44.69
C THR A 374 -38.98 -44.96 44.52
N ALA A 375 -38.42 -45.44 43.41
CA ALA A 375 -37.00 -45.25 43.10
C ALA A 375 -36.52 -45.95 41.78
N ILE A 376 -37.37 -46.19 40.74
CA ILE A 376 -37.14 -47.30 39.78
C ILE A 376 -37.38 -47.10 38.26
N SER A 377 -36.39 -47.56 37.48
CA SER A 377 -36.21 -47.98 36.05
C SER A 377 -37.39 -48.37 35.11
N GLY A 378 -37.14 -48.98 33.92
CA GLY A 378 -37.85 -48.65 32.67
C GLY A 378 -38.58 -49.72 31.81
N LEU A 379 -39.20 -49.23 30.71
CA LEU A 379 -40.11 -49.83 29.69
C LEU A 379 -41.66 -49.90 29.93
N PHE A 380 -42.17 -50.31 31.10
CA PHE A 380 -43.61 -50.26 31.46
C PHE A 380 -43.93 -49.10 32.43
N ASN A 381 -45.03 -49.05 33.21
CA ASN A 381 -45.27 -47.91 34.14
C ASN A 381 -46.36 -48.19 35.19
N LEU A 382 -46.05 -48.22 36.50
CA LEU A 382 -46.80 -49.09 37.45
C LEU A 382 -47.23 -48.46 38.80
N ARG A 383 -48.34 -47.71 38.72
CA ARG A 383 -49.24 -47.08 39.74
C ARG A 383 -48.81 -46.84 41.21
N GLN A 384 -49.11 -45.61 41.61
CA GLN A 384 -48.93 -44.95 42.90
C GLN A 384 -50.01 -45.41 43.91
N LEU A 385 -49.59 -45.96 45.06
CA LEU A 385 -50.50 -46.36 46.14
C LEU A 385 -50.88 -45.13 46.98
N LEU A 386 -52.17 -44.76 47.00
CA LEU A 386 -52.72 -43.91 48.05
C LEU A 386 -52.87 -44.77 49.32
N GLY A 387 -52.12 -44.42 50.35
CA GLY A 387 -52.18 -44.99 51.70
C GLY A 387 -51.66 -43.98 52.70
#